data_AF-A0A7G2SHV9-F1
#
_entry.id   AF-A0A7G2SHV9-F1
#
_cell.length_a   1.000
_cell.length_b   1.000
_cell.length_c   1.000
_cell.angle_alpha   90.00
_cell.angle_beta   90.00
_cell.angle_gamma   90.00
#
_symmetry.space_group_name_H-M   'P 1'
#
loop_
_entity.id
_entity.type
_entity.pdbx_description
1 polymer ?
#
loop_
_entity_poly.entity_id
_entity_poly.type
_entity_poly.pdbx_seq_one_letter_code
_entity_poly.pdbx_strand_id
1 'polypeptide(L)'
;MFNKVFIMLKNKFMILTILSFMLSACGGGSDNNQSNTSQDSTANGTRYYFMDYNANETDELNVSYFEIFNKKSTDAASNQALNEYLLTEKKLYFPTDNAINVMNINSLTDWTLDIIGDVKEDWKFQRVDLSGQNMFDTVLPGYRAIGFPVNNQTSTNGRIFLNTYGQNKFPQGSSCYRLISKKSNQETFAFNISQDYEINQNFEEFDAENEPFLKYLNQTSPFGLTYKAVKGTWQNVQWTTIYDTTLGLAVDD
;
A
#
# COMPACT_ATOMS: atom_id res chain seq x y z
N MET A 1 10.85 -1.53 -40.08
CA MET A 1 9.87 -0.78 -39.28
C MET A 1 9.78 -1.49 -37.94
N PHE A 2 10.52 -1.00 -36.95
CA PHE A 2 10.39 -1.49 -35.58
C PHE A 2 9.19 -0.76 -34.99
N ASN A 3 8.11 -1.49 -34.71
CA ASN A 3 7.03 -0.98 -33.86
C ASN A 3 7.68 -0.57 -32.53
N LYS A 4 7.70 0.73 -32.24
CA LYS A 4 8.19 1.28 -30.99
C LYS A 4 7.08 1.07 -29.95
N VAL A 5 7.06 -0.11 -29.34
CA VAL A 5 6.20 -0.34 -28.17
C VAL A 5 6.85 0.38 -27.00
N PHE A 6 6.29 1.53 -26.62
CA PHE A 6 6.66 2.21 -25.37
C PHE A 6 5.94 1.55 -24.22
N ILE A 7 6.73 1.11 -23.26
CA ILE A 7 6.29 0.30 -22.12
C ILE A 7 6.09 1.25 -20.94
N MET A 8 4.84 1.53 -20.61
CA MET A 8 4.47 2.16 -19.34
C MET A 8 4.46 1.10 -18.24
N LEU A 9 5.31 1.25 -17.21
CA LEU A 9 5.12 0.50 -15.96
C LEU A 9 3.99 1.17 -15.20
N LYS A 10 2.77 0.72 -15.42
CA LYS A 10 1.68 0.98 -14.48
C LYS A 10 1.58 -0.21 -13.56
N ASN A 11 2.26 -0.11 -12.42
CA ASN A 11 2.22 -1.15 -11.40
C ASN A 11 0.88 -1.04 -10.65
N LYS A 12 -0.18 -1.54 -11.28
CA LYS A 12 -1.45 -1.79 -10.59
C LYS A 12 -1.36 -3.09 -9.78
N PHE A 13 -0.36 -3.18 -8.90
CA PHE A 13 -0.71 -3.72 -7.61
C PHE A 13 -1.68 -2.70 -7.03
N MET A 14 -2.90 -3.14 -6.71
CA MET A 14 -3.81 -2.36 -5.88
C MET A 14 -3.06 -2.13 -4.56
N ILE A 15 -2.25 -1.08 -4.54
CA ILE A 15 -1.66 -0.52 -3.35
C ILE A 15 -2.89 -0.10 -2.56
N LEU A 16 -3.06 -0.69 -1.37
CA LEU A 16 -3.78 -0.04 -0.30
C LEU A 16 -3.15 1.35 -0.15
N THR A 17 -3.67 2.32 -0.88
CA THR A 17 -3.21 3.70 -0.89
C THR A 17 -3.88 4.38 0.27
N ILE A 18 -3.38 4.06 1.46
CA ILE A 18 -3.20 4.87 2.65
C ILE A 18 -2.42 3.95 3.58
N LEU A 19 -1.39 4.48 4.26
CA LEU A 19 -0.60 3.74 5.25
C LEU A 19 -1.53 2.83 6.06
N SER A 20 -1.55 1.54 5.72
CA SER A 20 -2.46 0.60 6.34
C SER A 20 -1.86 0.32 7.71
N PHE A 21 -2.20 1.17 8.67
CA PHE A 21 -1.92 0.93 10.06
C PHE A 21 -2.63 -0.38 10.39
N MET A 22 -1.85 -1.44 10.56
CA MET A 22 -2.39 -2.68 11.09
C MET A 22 -2.59 -2.45 12.58
N LEU A 23 -3.80 -2.04 12.95
CA LEU A 23 -4.24 -1.89 14.33
C LEU A 23 -4.36 -3.28 14.93
N SER A 24 -3.59 -3.54 16.00
CA SER A 24 -3.85 -4.71 16.84
C SER A 24 -4.99 -4.35 17.79
N ALA A 25 -6.21 -4.81 17.47
CA ALA A 25 -7.34 -4.72 18.39
C ALA A 25 -7.19 -5.82 19.46
N CYS A 26 -6.37 -5.57 20.49
CA CYS A 26 -6.39 -6.38 21.71
C CYS A 26 -7.24 -5.68 22.77
N GLY A 27 -8.52 -6.05 22.86
CA GLY A 27 -9.46 -5.55 23.87
C GLY A 27 -10.23 -6.69 24.53
N GLY A 28 -9.52 -7.57 25.26
CA GLY A 28 -10.13 -8.49 26.22
C GLY A 28 -10.22 -7.80 27.58
N GLY A 29 -11.42 -7.48 28.04
CA GLY A 29 -11.65 -6.92 29.37
C GLY A 29 -11.48 -7.98 30.46
N SER A 30 -10.73 -7.65 31.52
CA SER A 30 -10.92 -8.20 32.86
C SER A 30 -10.27 -7.31 33.92
N ASP A 31 -11.01 -7.08 34.99
CA ASP A 31 -10.61 -6.31 36.17
C ASP A 31 -9.37 -6.90 36.86
N ASN A 32 -8.60 -5.98 37.45
CA ASN A 32 -7.52 -6.15 38.41
C ASN A 32 -6.12 -6.54 37.89
N ASN A 33 -5.20 -5.65 38.26
CA ASN A 33 -3.73 -5.75 38.28
C ASN A 33 -2.97 -5.56 36.97
N GLN A 34 -2.14 -4.51 36.99
CA GLN A 34 -0.95 -4.26 36.19
C GLN A 34 -0.44 -5.47 35.38
N SER A 35 -0.65 -5.46 34.07
CA SER A 35 0.38 -5.91 33.13
C SER A 35 0.38 -5.01 31.90
N ASN A 36 1.46 -4.23 31.80
CA ASN A 36 1.81 -3.44 30.63
C ASN A 36 2.30 -4.37 29.53
N THR A 37 1.48 -4.62 28.50
CA THR A 37 1.87 -4.86 27.08
C THR A 37 0.65 -5.40 26.32
N SER A 38 0.30 -4.82 25.17
CA SER A 38 -0.54 -5.53 24.20
C SER A 38 0.15 -6.86 23.87
N GLN A 39 -0.59 -7.97 23.95
CA GLN A 39 -0.10 -9.26 23.49
C GLN A 39 -0.25 -9.34 21.96
N ASP A 40 0.54 -8.54 21.25
CA ASP A 40 0.64 -8.70 19.80
C ASP A 40 1.17 -10.11 19.50
N SER A 41 0.50 -10.83 18.60
CA SER A 41 0.73 -12.25 18.41
C SER A 41 0.62 -12.65 16.95
N THR A 42 1.34 -13.69 16.57
CA THR A 42 1.23 -14.34 15.26
C THR A 42 0.67 -15.75 15.41
N ALA A 43 -0.18 -15.96 16.41
CA ALA A 43 -0.88 -17.21 16.66
C ALA A 43 -2.07 -17.39 15.71
N ASN A 44 -2.48 -18.64 15.50
CA ASN A 44 -3.62 -18.95 14.65
C ASN A 44 -4.90 -18.26 15.12
N GLY A 45 -5.64 -17.67 14.19
CA GLY A 45 -6.87 -16.91 14.47
C GLY A 45 -6.62 -15.49 14.97
N THR A 46 -5.37 -15.01 15.04
CA THR A 46 -5.11 -13.61 15.38
C THR A 46 -5.56 -12.72 14.23
N ARG A 47 -6.36 -11.69 14.56
CA ARG A 47 -6.87 -10.70 13.62
C ARG A 47 -6.09 -9.40 13.71
N TYR A 48 -5.75 -8.85 12.55
CA TYR A 48 -5.18 -7.53 12.42
C TYR A 48 -6.10 -6.69 11.55
N TYR A 49 -6.47 -5.53 12.06
CA TYR A 49 -7.40 -4.63 11.39
C TYR A 49 -6.63 -3.57 10.64
N PHE A 50 -7.10 -3.19 9.47
CA PHE A 50 -6.61 -2.05 8.73
C PHE A 50 -7.76 -1.15 8.33
N MET A 51 -7.45 0.13 8.21
CA MET A 51 -8.41 1.15 7.79
C MET A 51 -7.81 1.91 6.61
N ASP A 52 -8.65 2.15 5.61
CA ASP A 52 -8.33 2.91 4.41
C ASP A 52 -9.48 3.89 4.12
N TYR A 53 -9.18 5.09 3.63
CA TYR A 53 -10.16 6.13 3.36
C TYR A 53 -9.98 6.77 1.99
N ASN A 54 -10.84 6.40 1.05
CA ASN A 54 -10.85 6.96 -0.29
C ASN A 54 -11.69 8.24 -0.32
N ALA A 55 -11.03 9.40 -0.26
CA ALA A 55 -11.66 10.72 -0.28
C ALA A 55 -12.21 11.17 -1.65
N ASN A 56 -12.15 10.30 -2.66
CA ASN A 56 -12.59 10.57 -4.04
C ASN A 56 -14.11 10.32 -4.18
N GLU A 57 -14.59 10.07 -5.41
CA GLU A 57 -16.01 10.00 -5.76
C GLU A 57 -16.85 9.04 -4.89
N THR A 58 -16.23 8.00 -4.31
CA THR A 58 -16.93 6.99 -3.50
C THR A 58 -16.98 7.31 -2.01
N ASP A 59 -16.15 8.23 -1.50
CA ASP A 59 -16.05 8.58 -0.07
C ASP A 59 -16.05 7.36 0.84
N GLU A 60 -15.17 6.41 0.58
CA GLU A 60 -15.25 5.09 1.21
C GLU A 60 -14.29 4.99 2.40
N LEU A 61 -14.81 4.75 3.60
CA LEU A 61 -14.01 4.35 4.76
C LEU A 61 -14.06 2.83 4.89
N ASN A 62 -13.02 2.17 4.37
CA ASN A 62 -12.87 0.74 4.42
C ASN A 62 -12.25 0.32 5.76
N VAL A 63 -12.96 -0.52 6.50
CA VAL A 63 -12.43 -1.21 7.68
C VAL A 63 -12.43 -2.69 7.37
N SER A 64 -11.26 -3.28 7.36
CA SER A 64 -11.09 -4.69 7.03
C SER A 64 -10.10 -5.32 8.00
N TYR A 65 -10.06 -6.65 7.99
CA TYR A 65 -9.08 -7.40 8.76
C TYR A 65 -8.59 -8.59 7.96
N PHE A 66 -7.42 -9.08 8.33
CA PHE A 66 -6.96 -10.39 7.91
C PHE A 66 -6.65 -11.23 9.14
N GLU A 67 -6.73 -12.54 8.96
CA GLU A 67 -6.39 -13.52 9.98
C GLU A 67 -5.05 -14.17 9.67
N ILE A 68 -4.32 -14.49 10.73
CA ILE A 68 -3.11 -15.28 10.67
C ILE A 68 -3.47 -16.74 10.91
N PHE A 69 -3.13 -17.62 9.98
CA PHE A 69 -3.17 -19.06 10.17
C PHE A 69 -1.87 -19.69 9.69
N ASN A 70 -1.26 -20.51 10.55
CA ASN A 70 0.00 -21.20 10.28
C ASN A 70 1.09 -20.24 9.76
N LYS A 71 1.24 -19.09 10.41
CA LYS A 71 2.15 -18.00 10.00
C LYS A 71 1.91 -17.48 8.57
N LYS A 72 0.68 -17.59 8.07
CA LYS A 72 0.29 -17.10 6.75
C LYS A 72 -0.97 -16.27 6.83
N SER A 73 -1.14 -15.41 5.84
CA SER A 73 -2.41 -14.78 5.52
C SER A 73 -2.70 -14.88 4.03
N THR A 74 -3.96 -15.10 3.71
CA THR A 74 -4.49 -15.27 2.35
C THR A 74 -5.75 -14.46 2.19
N ASP A 75 -5.99 -13.96 0.99
CA ASP A 75 -7.20 -13.21 0.64
C ASP A 75 -7.87 -13.79 -0.62
N ALA A 76 -8.83 -13.07 -1.18
CA ALA A 76 -9.54 -13.48 -2.39
C ALA A 76 -8.64 -13.53 -3.64
N ALA A 77 -7.47 -12.89 -3.62
CA ALA A 77 -6.50 -12.90 -4.71
C ALA A 77 -5.48 -14.05 -4.59
N SER A 78 -5.44 -14.76 -3.46
CA SER A 78 -4.57 -15.95 -3.29
C SER A 78 -4.97 -17.09 -4.24
N ASN A 79 -3.97 -17.68 -4.89
CA ASN A 79 -4.15 -18.78 -5.87
C ASN A 79 -5.15 -18.43 -6.99
N GLN A 80 -5.12 -17.18 -7.45
CA GLN A 80 -5.90 -16.70 -8.59
C GLN A 80 -4.99 -16.37 -9.78
N ALA A 81 -5.59 -16.09 -10.94
CA ALA A 81 -4.88 -15.59 -12.11
C ALA A 81 -4.10 -14.31 -11.78
N LEU A 82 -2.90 -14.17 -12.35
CA LEU A 82 -2.02 -13.01 -12.16
C LEU A 82 -2.68 -11.70 -12.62
N ASN A 83 -3.53 -11.75 -13.66
CA ASN A 83 -4.28 -10.61 -14.23
C ASN A 83 -3.42 -9.44 -14.74
N GLU A 84 -2.11 -9.66 -14.87
CA GLU A 84 -1.15 -8.75 -15.47
C GLU A 84 -0.03 -9.54 -16.13
N TYR A 85 0.73 -8.89 -17.01
CA TYR A 85 2.02 -9.41 -17.44
C TYR A 85 3.07 -9.02 -16.41
N LEU A 86 3.94 -9.96 -16.03
CA LEU A 86 5.07 -9.69 -15.14
C LEU A 86 6.35 -10.20 -15.79
N LEU A 87 7.26 -9.30 -16.14
CA LEU A 87 8.55 -9.61 -16.74
C LEU A 87 9.64 -9.56 -15.66
N THR A 88 10.40 -10.65 -15.55
CA THR A 88 11.66 -10.74 -14.81
C THR A 88 12.83 -10.85 -15.78
N GLU A 89 14.07 -10.89 -15.28
CA GLU A 89 15.24 -11.10 -16.12
C GLU A 89 15.16 -12.44 -16.90
N LYS A 90 14.48 -13.42 -16.32
CA LYS A 90 14.49 -14.81 -16.80
C LYS A 90 13.21 -15.23 -17.49
N LYS A 91 12.09 -14.57 -17.20
CA LYS A 91 10.77 -15.06 -17.60
C LYS A 91 9.74 -13.92 -17.73
N LEU A 92 8.89 -14.04 -18.74
CA LEU A 92 7.61 -13.34 -18.80
C LEU A 92 6.52 -14.25 -18.24
N TYR A 93 5.81 -13.77 -17.21
CA TYR A 93 4.57 -14.37 -16.71
C TYR A 93 3.37 -13.73 -17.41
N PHE A 94 2.36 -14.55 -17.69
CA PHE A 94 1.16 -14.15 -18.41
C PHE A 94 -0.01 -13.88 -17.44
N PRO A 95 -1.00 -13.07 -17.83
CA PRO A 95 -2.16 -12.78 -16.98
C PRO A 95 -2.94 -14.01 -16.52
N THR A 96 -2.92 -15.08 -17.31
CA THR A 96 -3.58 -16.35 -16.99
C THR A 96 -2.75 -17.27 -16.10
N ASP A 97 -1.49 -16.94 -15.84
CA ASP A 97 -0.65 -17.73 -14.93
C ASP A 97 -1.20 -17.64 -13.51
N ASN A 98 -1.13 -18.74 -12.76
CA ASN A 98 -1.62 -18.79 -11.39
C ASN A 98 -0.63 -18.12 -10.43
N ALA A 99 -1.05 -16.99 -9.84
CA ALA A 99 -0.32 -16.29 -8.80
C ALA A 99 -0.57 -16.93 -7.43
N ILE A 100 0.45 -16.99 -6.60
CA ILE A 100 0.39 -17.53 -5.25
C ILE A 100 -0.34 -16.51 -4.35
N ASN A 101 0.13 -15.27 -4.34
CA ASN A 101 -0.38 -14.16 -3.53
C ASN A 101 -0.66 -14.57 -2.07
N VAL A 102 0.37 -15.11 -1.41
CA VAL A 102 0.28 -15.52 0.01
C VAL A 102 1.29 -14.75 0.83
N MET A 103 0.81 -14.12 1.90
CA MET A 103 1.66 -13.42 2.85
C MET A 103 2.21 -14.41 3.89
N ASN A 104 3.52 -14.54 3.99
CA ASN A 104 4.21 -15.31 5.02
C ASN A 104 4.69 -14.38 6.14
N ILE A 105 4.36 -14.72 7.39
CA ILE A 105 4.55 -13.88 8.56
C ILE A 105 5.69 -14.48 9.39
N ASN A 106 6.91 -14.03 9.12
CA ASN A 106 8.11 -14.55 9.78
C ASN A 106 8.24 -14.03 11.21
N SER A 107 7.88 -12.76 11.42
CA SER A 107 7.80 -12.10 12.72
C SER A 107 6.68 -11.05 12.71
N LEU A 108 6.47 -10.33 13.81
CA LEU A 108 5.56 -9.18 13.85
C LEU A 108 6.01 -8.03 12.92
N THR A 109 7.28 -8.00 12.54
CA THR A 109 7.90 -6.90 11.77
C THR A 109 8.48 -7.32 10.43
N ASP A 110 8.50 -8.62 10.09
CA ASP A 110 9.21 -9.16 8.93
C ASP A 110 8.35 -10.15 8.16
N TRP A 111 7.76 -9.72 7.06
CA TRP A 111 6.83 -10.53 6.27
C TRP A 111 7.33 -10.70 4.85
N THR A 112 6.88 -11.75 4.16
CA THR A 112 7.25 -12.03 2.78
C THR A 112 6.01 -12.42 1.98
N LEU A 113 5.65 -11.61 0.98
CA LEU A 113 4.60 -11.92 0.01
C LEU A 113 5.18 -12.81 -1.09
N ASP A 114 4.69 -14.04 -1.21
CA ASP A 114 4.95 -14.88 -2.37
C ASP A 114 3.99 -14.47 -3.50
N ILE A 115 4.52 -13.89 -4.59
CA ILE A 115 3.70 -13.41 -5.71
C ILE A 115 3.50 -14.53 -6.73
N ILE A 116 4.57 -14.92 -7.45
CA ILE A 116 4.50 -15.97 -8.47
C ILE A 116 5.87 -16.58 -8.73
N GLY A 117 5.95 -17.90 -8.86
CA GLY A 117 7.22 -18.60 -9.08
C GLY A 117 8.27 -18.26 -8.01
N ASP A 118 9.37 -17.64 -8.42
CA ASP A 118 10.44 -17.16 -7.52
C ASP A 118 10.36 -15.66 -7.21
N VAL A 119 9.34 -14.93 -7.71
CA VAL A 119 9.11 -13.51 -7.42
C VAL A 119 8.45 -13.36 -6.05
N LYS A 120 9.08 -12.58 -5.18
CA LYS A 120 8.64 -12.33 -3.79
C LYS A 120 8.92 -10.89 -3.39
N GLU A 121 8.15 -10.40 -2.43
CA GLU A 121 8.40 -9.11 -1.78
C GLU A 121 8.60 -9.26 -0.29
N ASP A 122 9.69 -8.70 0.23
CA ASP A 122 9.94 -8.57 1.66
C ASP A 122 9.38 -7.26 2.20
N TRP A 123 8.52 -7.36 3.21
CA TRP A 123 7.85 -6.24 3.85
C TRP A 123 8.38 -6.08 5.27
N LYS A 124 8.83 -4.88 5.61
CA LYS A 124 9.28 -4.53 6.97
C LYS A 124 8.31 -3.58 7.63
N PHE A 125 8.02 -3.87 8.89
CA PHE A 125 7.14 -3.05 9.70
C PHE A 125 7.85 -2.54 10.94
N GLN A 126 7.34 -1.44 11.46
CA GLN A 126 7.69 -0.87 12.74
C GLN A 126 6.46 -0.88 13.64
N ARG A 127 6.62 -1.39 14.87
CA ARG A 127 5.60 -1.21 15.92
C ARG A 127 5.58 0.25 16.35
N VAL A 128 4.41 0.86 16.34
CA VAL A 128 4.15 2.24 16.76
C VAL A 128 3.24 2.21 17.97
N ASP A 129 3.64 2.91 19.04
CA ASP A 129 2.79 3.11 20.22
C ASP A 129 1.72 4.16 19.89
N LEU A 130 0.46 3.75 20.05
CA LEU A 130 -0.70 4.61 19.82
C LEU A 130 -1.28 5.15 21.12
N SER A 131 -0.78 4.74 22.28
CA SER A 131 -1.35 5.08 23.58
C SER A 131 -1.55 6.60 23.75
N GLY A 132 -2.79 7.02 23.96
CA GLY A 132 -3.12 8.44 24.15
C GLY A 132 -3.04 9.31 22.88
N GLN A 133 -2.67 8.75 21.73
CA GLN A 133 -2.72 9.44 20.43
C GLN A 133 -4.17 9.64 20.00
N ASN A 134 -4.44 10.72 19.26
CA ASN A 134 -5.78 10.99 18.73
C ASN A 134 -6.14 9.94 17.65
N MET A 135 -7.31 9.31 17.78
CA MET A 135 -7.70 8.22 16.88
C MET A 135 -7.88 8.71 15.44
N PHE A 136 -8.57 9.84 15.27
CA PHE A 136 -8.81 10.41 13.95
C PHE A 136 -7.51 10.83 13.26
N ASP A 137 -6.66 11.59 13.95
CA ASP A 137 -5.41 12.11 13.35
C ASP A 137 -4.37 11.01 13.09
N THR A 138 -4.47 9.87 13.80
CA THR A 138 -3.63 8.71 13.53
C THR A 138 -4.11 7.94 12.31
N VAL A 139 -5.42 7.68 12.19
CA VAL A 139 -5.99 6.90 11.09
C VAL A 139 -6.02 7.70 9.80
N LEU A 140 -6.39 8.99 9.87
CA LEU A 140 -6.48 9.91 8.74
C LEU A 140 -5.56 11.12 8.95
N PRO A 141 -4.23 10.94 8.88
CA PRO A 141 -3.28 12.02 9.10
C PRO A 141 -3.50 13.16 8.09
N GLY A 142 -3.55 14.40 8.58
CA GLY A 142 -3.72 15.61 7.77
C GLY A 142 -5.17 15.95 7.39
N TYR A 143 -6.09 14.99 7.41
CA TYR A 143 -7.50 15.21 6.99
C TYR A 143 -8.25 16.21 7.86
N ARG A 144 -7.84 16.40 9.13
CA ARG A 144 -8.46 17.41 10.00
C ARG A 144 -8.27 18.83 9.46
N ALA A 145 -7.10 19.11 8.88
CA ALA A 145 -6.79 20.44 8.33
C ALA A 145 -7.50 20.68 6.99
N ILE A 146 -7.66 19.62 6.19
CA ILE A 146 -8.40 19.65 4.92
C ILE A 146 -9.90 19.88 5.20
N GLY A 147 -10.43 19.20 6.21
CA GLY A 147 -11.84 19.27 6.59
C GLY A 147 -12.77 18.49 5.64
N PHE A 148 -14.02 18.31 6.06
CA PHE A 148 -15.04 17.58 5.31
C PHE A 148 -16.24 18.49 5.02
N PRO A 149 -16.30 19.15 3.85
CA PRO A 149 -17.33 20.14 3.56
C PRO A 149 -18.74 19.53 3.56
N VAL A 150 -19.66 20.16 4.29
CA VAL A 150 -21.00 19.62 4.58
C VAL A 150 -21.87 19.46 3.33
N ASN A 151 -21.60 20.24 2.28
CA ASN A 151 -22.34 20.23 1.02
C ASN A 151 -21.78 19.26 -0.03
N ASN A 152 -20.74 18.49 0.29
CA ASN A 152 -20.17 17.51 -0.62
C ASN A 152 -20.49 16.08 -0.15
N GLN A 153 -21.24 15.34 -0.98
CA GLN A 153 -21.56 13.93 -0.72
C GLN A 153 -20.30 13.07 -0.63
N THR A 154 -19.20 13.47 -1.28
CA THR A 154 -17.91 12.76 -1.28
C THR A 154 -17.07 12.95 -0.01
N SER A 155 -17.67 13.38 1.12
CA SER A 155 -16.96 13.63 2.38
C SER A 155 -17.74 13.20 3.63
N THR A 156 -18.85 12.49 3.43
CA THR A 156 -19.78 12.04 4.44
C THR A 156 -19.13 11.06 5.43
N ASN A 157 -18.45 10.03 4.97
CA ASN A 157 -17.83 9.01 5.81
C ASN A 157 -16.64 9.57 6.58
N GLY A 158 -15.81 10.40 5.94
CA GLY A 158 -14.76 11.14 6.62
C GLY A 158 -15.31 12.07 7.72
N ARG A 159 -16.43 12.77 7.45
CA ARG A 159 -17.13 13.60 8.45
C ARG A 159 -17.72 12.78 9.58
N ILE A 160 -18.35 11.65 9.30
CA ILE A 160 -18.87 10.72 10.33
C ILE A 160 -17.73 10.28 11.22
N PHE A 161 -16.63 9.81 10.64
CA PHE A 161 -15.47 9.36 11.39
C PHE A 161 -14.87 10.48 12.26
N LEU A 162 -14.74 11.70 11.73
CA LEU A 162 -14.31 12.88 12.48
C LEU A 162 -15.25 13.20 13.65
N ASN A 163 -16.57 13.17 13.42
CA ASN A 163 -17.54 13.49 14.47
C ASN A 163 -17.60 12.41 15.56
N THR A 164 -17.41 11.14 15.18
CA THR A 164 -17.48 10.01 16.13
C THR A 164 -16.19 9.83 16.91
N TYR A 165 -15.02 9.99 16.27
CA TYR A 165 -13.72 9.65 16.87
C TYR A 165 -12.73 10.82 16.92
N GLY A 166 -13.12 12.00 16.44
CA GLY A 166 -12.23 13.17 16.33
C GLY A 166 -11.66 13.69 17.63
N GLN A 167 -12.30 13.41 18.77
CA GLN A 167 -11.78 13.75 20.10
C GLN A 167 -11.31 12.53 20.89
N ASN A 168 -11.49 11.33 20.34
CA ASN A 168 -11.15 10.10 21.01
C ASN A 168 -9.64 9.87 20.94
N LYS A 169 -9.12 9.25 21.98
CA LYS A 169 -7.73 8.81 22.06
C LYS A 169 -7.70 7.29 22.15
N PHE A 170 -6.65 6.70 21.58
CA PHE A 170 -6.43 5.28 21.76
C PHE A 170 -6.21 4.96 23.25
N PRO A 171 -6.80 3.86 23.74
CA PRO A 171 -6.55 3.36 25.09
C PRO A 171 -5.06 3.11 25.36
N GLN A 172 -4.69 3.11 26.63
CA GLN A 172 -3.32 2.75 27.04
C GLN A 172 -2.97 1.32 26.58
N GLY A 173 -1.75 1.16 26.08
CA GLY A 173 -1.25 -0.11 25.55
C GLY A 173 -1.61 -0.37 24.08
N SER A 174 -2.33 0.54 23.40
CA SER A 174 -2.66 0.39 21.98
C SER A 174 -1.41 0.50 21.10
N SER A 175 -1.32 -0.31 20.06
CA SER A 175 -0.26 -0.24 19.08
C SER A 175 -0.73 -0.56 17.68
N CYS A 176 0.07 -0.17 16.69
CA CYS A 176 -0.08 -0.63 15.33
C CYS A 176 1.26 -1.01 14.71
N TYR A 177 1.19 -1.72 13.59
CA TYR A 177 2.34 -2.01 12.74
C TYR A 177 2.25 -1.13 11.50
N ARG A 178 3.24 -0.25 11.36
CA ARG A 178 3.39 0.64 10.22
C ARG A 178 4.41 0.04 9.28
N LEU A 179 4.04 -0.14 8.02
CA LEU A 179 4.98 -0.51 6.96
C LEU A 179 6.05 0.58 6.82
N ILE A 180 7.32 0.18 6.82
CA ILE A 180 8.47 1.10 6.67
C ILE A 180 9.32 0.80 5.42
N SER A 181 9.20 -0.39 4.84
CA SER A 181 9.84 -0.70 3.55
C SER A 181 9.19 -1.91 2.87
N LYS A 182 9.19 -1.89 1.54
CA LYS A 182 8.92 -3.05 0.68
C LYS A 182 10.11 -3.24 -0.24
N LYS A 183 10.50 -4.49 -0.50
CA LYS A 183 11.57 -4.80 -1.43
C LYS A 183 11.30 -6.09 -2.18
N SER A 184 11.24 -6.03 -3.50
CA SER A 184 11.24 -7.24 -4.32
C SER A 184 12.59 -7.96 -4.25
N ASN A 185 12.56 -9.29 -4.26
CA ASN A 185 13.76 -10.12 -4.27
C ASN A 185 14.50 -10.13 -5.62
N GLN A 186 13.84 -9.66 -6.68
CA GLN A 186 14.40 -9.46 -8.00
C GLN A 186 13.72 -8.29 -8.71
N GLU A 187 14.39 -7.71 -9.69
CA GLU A 187 13.83 -6.62 -10.48
C GLU A 187 12.73 -7.16 -11.42
N THR A 188 11.65 -6.39 -11.57
CA THR A 188 10.44 -6.80 -12.31
C THR A 188 9.77 -5.64 -13.03
N PHE A 189 9.11 -5.93 -14.15
CA PHE A 189 8.23 -5.01 -14.86
C PHE A 189 6.81 -5.58 -14.91
N ALA A 190 5.81 -4.83 -14.47
CA ALA A 190 4.40 -5.22 -14.52
C ALA A 190 3.62 -4.40 -15.56
N PHE A 191 2.73 -5.05 -16.32
CA PHE A 191 1.91 -4.41 -17.36
C PHE A 191 0.46 -4.87 -17.27
N ASN A 192 -0.46 -3.91 -17.32
CA ASN A 192 -1.89 -4.19 -17.21
C ASN A 192 -2.46 -4.76 -18.51
N ILE A 193 -3.44 -5.67 -18.40
CA ILE A 193 -4.18 -6.25 -19.54
C ILE A 193 -5.13 -5.28 -20.25
N SER A 194 -5.50 -4.17 -19.62
CA SER A 194 -6.50 -3.21 -20.10
C SER A 194 -5.93 -2.00 -20.85
N GLN A 195 -4.61 -1.83 -20.89
CA GLN A 195 -4.00 -0.79 -21.72
C GLN A 195 -3.95 -1.23 -23.17
N ASP A 196 -4.90 -0.74 -23.96
CA ASP A 196 -5.04 -1.00 -25.39
C ASP A 196 -4.69 0.23 -26.27
N TYR A 197 -4.12 1.28 -25.67
CA TYR A 197 -3.70 2.48 -26.39
C TYR A 197 -2.18 2.60 -26.47
N GLU A 198 -1.69 2.98 -27.65
CA GLU A 198 -0.28 3.34 -27.87
C GLU A 198 -0.05 4.78 -27.41
N ILE A 199 1.04 5.00 -26.67
CA ILE A 199 1.48 6.34 -26.32
C ILE A 199 2.25 6.88 -27.52
N ASN A 200 1.67 7.86 -28.21
CA ASN A 200 2.27 8.52 -29.37
C ASN A 200 3.31 9.58 -28.92
N GLN A 201 4.29 9.14 -28.15
CA GLN A 201 5.35 9.96 -27.55
C GLN A 201 6.63 9.13 -27.51
N ASN A 202 7.80 9.74 -27.72
CA ASN A 202 9.05 9.01 -27.54
C ASN A 202 9.51 8.97 -26.08
N PHE A 203 10.47 8.10 -25.75
CA PHE A 203 10.95 7.94 -24.38
C PHE A 203 11.52 9.25 -23.82
N GLU A 204 12.26 10.02 -24.62
CA GLU A 204 12.87 11.28 -24.18
C GLU A 204 11.82 12.34 -23.83
N GLU A 205 10.74 12.41 -24.61
CA GLU A 205 9.58 13.27 -24.33
C GLU A 205 8.88 12.83 -23.04
N PHE A 206 8.63 11.52 -22.87
CA PHE A 206 7.95 11.00 -21.68
C PHE A 206 8.79 11.20 -20.42
N ASP A 207 10.10 10.95 -20.50
CA ASP A 207 11.02 11.18 -19.39
C ASP A 207 11.15 12.67 -19.02
N ALA A 208 11.02 13.58 -20.00
CA ALA A 208 11.03 15.01 -19.73
C ALA A 208 9.79 15.49 -18.95
N GLU A 209 8.65 14.80 -19.07
CA GLU A 209 7.43 15.10 -18.30
C GLU A 209 7.54 14.72 -16.82
N ASN A 210 8.45 13.79 -16.47
CA ASN A 210 8.66 13.40 -15.08
C ASN A 210 9.22 14.52 -14.21
N GLU A 211 10.02 15.45 -14.75
CA GLU A 211 10.59 16.56 -13.95
C GLU A 211 9.50 17.51 -13.39
N PRO A 212 8.64 18.13 -14.21
CA PRO A 212 7.59 19.00 -13.70
C PRO A 212 6.61 18.24 -12.80
N PHE A 213 6.30 16.97 -13.11
CA PHE A 213 5.41 16.17 -12.28
C PHE A 213 6.04 15.82 -10.92
N LEU A 214 7.31 15.42 -10.89
CA LEU A 214 8.07 15.20 -9.65
C LEU A 214 8.09 16.46 -8.77
N LYS A 215 8.29 17.63 -9.38
CA LYS A 215 8.28 18.91 -8.67
C LYS A 215 6.91 19.19 -8.06
N TYR A 216 5.83 18.96 -8.80
CA TYR A 216 4.47 19.08 -8.30
C TYR A 216 4.22 18.16 -7.10
N LEU A 217 4.58 16.88 -7.20
CA LEU A 217 4.40 15.90 -6.13
C LEU A 217 5.12 16.30 -4.85
N ASN A 218 6.40 16.67 -4.95
CA ASN A 218 7.19 17.09 -3.78
C ASN A 218 6.76 18.43 -3.18
N GLN A 219 6.06 19.29 -3.93
CA GLN A 219 5.49 20.54 -3.43
C GLN A 219 4.12 20.36 -2.77
N THR A 220 3.35 19.37 -3.20
CA THR A 220 1.95 19.21 -2.81
C THR A 220 1.68 18.02 -1.90
N SER A 221 2.67 17.15 -1.65
CA SER A 221 2.58 15.96 -0.79
C SER A 221 2.04 16.31 0.61
N PRO A 222 0.74 16.07 0.89
CA PRO A 222 0.14 16.47 2.16
C PRO A 222 0.50 15.49 3.29
N PHE A 223 1.14 14.37 2.94
CA PHE A 223 1.47 13.25 3.83
C PHE A 223 2.97 13.14 4.12
N GLY A 224 3.78 14.12 3.69
CA GLY A 224 5.23 14.14 3.95
C GLY A 224 6.02 13.06 3.18
N LEU A 225 5.43 12.47 2.14
CA LEU A 225 6.12 11.56 1.23
C LEU A 225 7.13 12.32 0.37
N THR A 226 8.25 11.67 0.07
CA THR A 226 9.32 12.24 -0.76
C THR A 226 9.49 11.36 -1.99
N TYR A 227 9.29 11.97 -3.16
CA TYR A 227 9.31 11.27 -4.44
C TYR A 227 10.64 11.45 -5.15
N LYS A 228 10.99 10.47 -6.00
CA LYS A 228 12.15 10.52 -6.89
C LYS A 228 11.77 9.95 -8.26
N ALA A 229 12.22 10.63 -9.32
CA ALA A 229 12.25 10.07 -10.66
C ALA A 229 13.52 9.21 -10.85
N VAL A 230 13.36 8.02 -11.39
CA VAL A 230 14.47 7.16 -11.80
C VAL A 230 14.20 6.60 -13.17
N LYS A 231 15.28 6.36 -13.91
CA LYS A 231 15.24 5.77 -15.23
C LYS A 231 16.39 4.81 -15.42
N GLY A 232 16.24 3.91 -16.36
CA GLY A 232 17.25 2.92 -16.66
C GLY A 232 16.97 2.18 -17.95
N THR A 233 17.64 1.04 -18.09
CA THR A 233 17.44 0.13 -19.20
C THR A 233 17.32 -1.28 -18.66
N TRP A 234 16.35 -2.03 -19.17
CA TRP A 234 16.07 -3.41 -18.81
C TRP A 234 15.92 -4.24 -20.07
N GLN A 235 16.78 -5.22 -20.30
CA GLN A 235 16.76 -6.02 -21.55
C GLN A 235 16.67 -5.15 -22.82
N ASN A 236 17.41 -4.03 -22.85
CA ASN A 236 17.39 -3.00 -23.91
C ASN A 236 16.10 -2.17 -24.04
N VAL A 237 15.15 -2.32 -23.12
CA VAL A 237 13.98 -1.46 -22.98
C VAL A 237 14.32 -0.30 -22.05
N GLN A 238 14.21 0.93 -22.53
CA GLN A 238 14.31 2.11 -21.68
C GLN A 238 13.06 2.23 -20.83
N TRP A 239 13.24 2.58 -19.56
CA TRP A 239 12.15 2.75 -18.62
C TRP A 239 12.41 3.95 -17.72
N THR A 240 11.34 4.58 -17.26
CA THR A 240 11.37 5.69 -16.31
C THR A 240 10.14 5.59 -15.40
N THR A 241 10.27 5.99 -14.15
CA THR A 241 9.19 5.97 -13.16
C THR A 241 9.43 6.99 -12.06
N ILE A 242 8.36 7.41 -11.40
CA ILE A 242 8.41 8.22 -10.19
C ILE A 242 7.86 7.37 -9.05
N TYR A 243 8.59 7.30 -7.94
CA TYR A 243 8.17 6.54 -6.77
C TYR A 243 8.48 7.27 -5.47
N ASP A 244 7.71 6.98 -4.42
CA ASP A 244 8.03 7.40 -3.06
C ASP A 244 9.25 6.66 -2.53
N THR A 245 10.24 7.41 -2.06
CA THR A 245 11.52 6.89 -1.58
C THR A 245 11.42 6.13 -0.26
N THR A 246 10.30 6.21 0.44
CA THR A 246 10.09 5.55 1.74
C THR A 246 9.52 4.14 1.57
N LEU A 247 8.44 4.01 0.81
CA LEU A 247 7.63 2.80 0.68
C LEU A 247 7.79 2.12 -0.68
N GLY A 248 8.49 2.74 -1.63
CA GLY A 248 8.68 2.22 -2.98
C GLY A 248 7.39 2.27 -3.82
N LEU A 249 6.40 3.06 -3.42
CA LEU A 249 5.12 3.16 -4.12
C LEU A 249 5.33 3.97 -5.39
N ALA A 250 5.11 3.35 -6.55
CA ALA A 250 5.05 4.06 -7.82
C ALA A 250 3.85 5.01 -7.81
N VAL A 251 4.01 6.18 -8.41
CA VAL A 251 2.91 7.10 -8.66
C VAL A 251 2.25 6.67 -9.95
N ASP A 252 0.96 6.32 -9.87
CA ASP A 252 0.14 6.10 -11.05
C ASP A 252 -0.29 7.46 -11.63
N ASP A 253 0.03 7.67 -12.92
CA ASP A 253 -0.61 8.71 -13.74
C ASP A 253 -2.04 8.32 -14.13
#